data_AF-A0A4V4R9G3-F1
#
_entry.id   AF-A0A4V4R9G3-F1
#
_cell.length_a   1.000
_cell.length_b   1.000
_cell.length_c   1.000
_cell.angle_alpha   90.00
_cell.angle_beta   90.00
_cell.angle_gamma   90.00
#
_symmetry.space_group_name_H-M   'P 1'
#
loop_
_entity.id
_entity.type
_entity.pdbx_description
1 polymer ?
#
loop_
_entity_poly.entity_id
_entity_poly.type
_entity_poly.pdbx_seq_one_letter_code
_entity_poly.pdbx_strand_id
1 'polypeptide(L)'
;MSSVSYPYSQGDRLEERNTYFYSEYHGAAFFPAWLASRQAALTCLPEPQPLGLPLPDLAITNGFHTAALLAGLLTEAPDNLQNRRTAERLLQRFEVSKRLYRSYNSDFRAVLDSGYEELELYLQFASLCLHYAAQPNSLPFLNGMLKSLDTLISIKERLCPEQSAHLAWLIHAEHKWVTDVAAAVAVEITQ
;
A
#
# COMPACT_ATOMS: atom_id res chain seq x y z
N MET A 1 -24.16 -11.02 -18.00
CA MET A 1 -23.50 -11.09 -16.67
C MET A 1 -23.20 -9.68 -16.25
N SER A 2 -23.71 -9.23 -15.10
CA SER A 2 -23.46 -7.88 -14.60
C SER A 2 -21.95 -7.72 -14.40
N SER A 3 -21.31 -6.81 -15.15
CA SER A 3 -19.90 -6.49 -14.97
C SER A 3 -19.73 -5.81 -13.62
N VAL A 4 -19.15 -6.52 -12.64
CA VAL A 4 -18.78 -5.91 -11.36
C VAL A 4 -17.72 -4.84 -11.64
N SER A 5 -17.97 -3.62 -11.19
CA SER A 5 -17.01 -2.52 -11.29
C SER A 5 -16.09 -2.51 -10.07
N TYR A 6 -14.84 -2.07 -10.24
CA TYR A 6 -13.89 -1.89 -9.14
C TYR A 6 -13.75 -0.39 -8.80
N PRO A 7 -14.50 0.14 -7.81
CA PRO A 7 -14.58 1.59 -7.56
C PRO A 7 -13.41 2.14 -6.73
N TYR A 8 -12.64 1.27 -6.08
CA TYR A 8 -11.70 1.66 -5.02
C TYR A 8 -10.46 2.38 -5.53
N SER A 9 -10.15 2.27 -6.82
CA SER A 9 -9.00 2.94 -7.46
C SER A 9 -9.43 4.08 -8.40
N GLN A 10 -10.69 4.55 -8.31
CA GLN A 10 -11.24 5.61 -9.14
C GLN A 10 -11.36 6.92 -8.37
N GLY A 11 -11.22 8.08 -9.03
CA GLY A 11 -11.28 9.41 -8.40
C GLY A 11 -10.00 9.77 -7.64
N ASP A 12 -10.03 10.84 -6.84
CA ASP A 12 -8.91 11.23 -5.99
C ASP A 12 -9.06 10.57 -4.60
N ARG A 13 -8.48 9.39 -4.40
CA ARG A 13 -8.60 8.64 -3.14
C ARG A 13 -7.68 9.11 -2.04
N LEU A 14 -6.77 10.04 -2.34
CA LEU A 14 -5.98 10.73 -1.32
C LEU A 14 -6.86 11.76 -0.58
N GLU A 15 -7.69 12.48 -1.35
CA GLU A 15 -8.66 13.44 -0.81
C GLU A 15 -9.98 12.77 -0.40
N GLU A 16 -10.55 11.93 -1.26
CA GLU A 16 -11.81 11.21 -1.07
C GLU A 16 -11.56 9.77 -0.59
N ARG A 17 -11.33 9.64 0.71
CA ARG A 17 -11.00 8.37 1.37
C ARG A 17 -12.00 7.26 1.02
N ASN A 18 -11.48 6.09 0.66
CA ASN A 18 -12.30 4.91 0.47
C ASN A 18 -13.01 4.49 1.76
N THR A 19 -14.33 4.29 1.68
CA THR A 19 -15.18 3.78 2.76
C THR A 19 -15.39 2.28 2.63
N TYR A 20 -14.33 1.50 2.89
CA TYR A 20 -14.39 0.02 2.85
C TYR A 20 -15.37 -0.59 3.89
N PHE A 21 -15.93 0.18 4.82
CA PHE A 21 -16.87 -0.31 5.84
C PHE A 21 -18.20 -0.83 5.27
N TYR A 22 -18.60 -0.38 4.08
CA TYR A 22 -19.86 -0.74 3.44
C TYR A 22 -19.66 -1.41 2.08
N SER A 23 -18.48 -1.99 1.84
CA SER A 23 -18.20 -2.72 0.60
C SER A 23 -19.12 -3.94 0.48
N GLU A 24 -19.87 -4.03 -0.62
CA GLU A 24 -20.65 -5.21 -0.92
C GLU A 24 -19.75 -6.43 -1.18
N TYR A 25 -20.21 -7.61 -0.74
CA TYR A 25 -19.55 -8.86 -1.06
C TYR A 25 -19.90 -9.27 -2.49
N HIS A 26 -18.96 -9.05 -3.42
CA HIS A 26 -19.12 -9.39 -4.84
C HIS A 26 -18.63 -10.80 -5.21
N GLY A 27 -18.11 -11.57 -4.24
CA GLY A 27 -17.63 -12.94 -4.45
C GLY A 27 -16.53 -13.05 -5.50
N ALA A 28 -16.46 -14.21 -6.18
CA ALA A 28 -15.41 -14.51 -7.15
C ALA A 28 -15.36 -13.53 -8.34
N ALA A 29 -16.50 -12.93 -8.70
CA ALA A 29 -16.58 -11.93 -9.78
C ALA A 29 -15.78 -10.64 -9.48
N PHE A 30 -15.38 -10.43 -8.22
CA PHE A 30 -14.57 -9.29 -7.83
C PHE A 30 -13.11 -9.40 -8.25
N PHE A 31 -12.58 -10.63 -8.40
CA PHE A 31 -11.18 -10.83 -8.82
C PHE A 31 -10.91 -10.34 -10.25
N PRO A 32 -11.73 -10.67 -11.27
CA PRO A 32 -11.56 -10.09 -12.60
C PRO A 32 -11.67 -8.55 -12.60
N ALA A 33 -12.57 -7.97 -11.80
CA ALA A 33 -12.71 -6.52 -11.69
C ALA A 33 -11.47 -5.86 -11.06
N TRP A 34 -10.94 -6.47 -9.99
CA TRP A 34 -9.67 -6.08 -9.37
C TRP A 34 -8.52 -6.16 -10.37
N LEU A 35 -8.37 -7.28 -11.09
CA LEU A 35 -7.31 -7.50 -12.07
C LEU A 35 -7.38 -6.50 -13.23
N ALA A 36 -8.57 -6.28 -13.79
CA ALA A 36 -8.79 -5.32 -14.87
C ALA A 36 -8.38 -3.89 -14.46
N SER A 37 -8.64 -3.49 -13.22
CA SER A 37 -8.18 -2.21 -12.68
C SER A 37 -6.64 -2.08 -12.70
N ARG A 38 -5.93 -3.13 -12.29
CA ARG A 38 -4.45 -3.15 -12.26
C ARG A 38 -3.88 -3.16 -13.67
N GLN A 39 -4.45 -3.97 -14.56
CA GLN A 39 -4.04 -4.02 -15.97
C GLN A 39 -4.22 -2.65 -16.64
N ALA A 40 -5.37 -1.99 -16.43
CA ALA A 40 -5.60 -0.64 -16.96
C ALA A 40 -4.58 0.37 -16.41
N ALA A 41 -4.20 0.29 -15.13
CA ALA A 41 -3.12 1.12 -14.59
C ALA A 41 -1.78 0.85 -15.28
N LEU A 42 -1.40 -0.43 -15.41
CA LEU A 42 -0.14 -0.85 -16.03
C LEU A 42 0.00 -0.41 -17.49
N THR A 43 -1.09 -0.28 -18.26
CA THR A 43 -1.00 0.22 -19.66
C THR A 43 -0.44 1.64 -19.79
N CYS A 44 -0.48 2.42 -18.70
CA CYS A 44 -0.01 3.80 -18.68
C CYS A 44 1.27 4.00 -17.85
N LEU A 45 1.75 2.96 -17.17
CA LEU A 45 2.94 3.03 -16.32
C LEU A 45 4.19 2.61 -17.11
N PRO A 46 5.37 3.16 -16.76
CA PRO A 46 6.63 2.75 -17.38
C PRO A 46 7.04 1.33 -16.94
N GLU A 47 8.19 0.86 -17.44
CA GLU A 47 8.74 -0.44 -17.08
C GLU A 47 8.86 -0.59 -15.54
N PRO A 48 8.42 -1.72 -14.96
CA PRO A 48 8.46 -1.95 -13.52
C PRO A 48 9.89 -1.91 -12.96
N GLN A 49 10.12 -1.08 -11.95
CA GLN A 49 11.41 -1.02 -11.24
C GLN A 49 11.20 -0.87 -9.73
N PRO A 50 11.90 -1.63 -8.87
CA PRO A 50 11.85 -1.38 -7.44
C PRO A 50 12.49 -0.02 -7.12
N LEU A 51 11.93 0.70 -6.16
CA LEU A 51 12.52 1.94 -5.68
C LEU A 51 13.82 1.62 -4.89
N GLY A 52 14.84 2.46 -5.07
CA GLY A 52 15.96 2.48 -4.14
C GLY A 52 15.49 2.94 -2.76
N LEU A 53 15.94 2.29 -1.69
CA LEU A 53 15.64 2.73 -0.33
C LEU A 53 16.25 4.11 -0.09
N PRO A 54 15.46 5.17 0.19
CA PRO A 54 16.03 6.46 0.51
C PRO A 54 16.67 6.44 1.90
N LEU A 55 17.77 7.17 2.04
CA LEU A 55 18.41 7.44 3.33
C LEU A 55 17.68 8.62 3.98
N PRO A 56 17.10 8.46 5.17
CA PRO A 56 16.36 9.55 5.81
C PRO A 56 17.28 10.62 6.41
N ASP A 57 16.81 11.87 6.38
CA ASP A 57 17.34 12.96 7.19
C ASP A 57 16.65 12.97 8.57
N LEU A 58 17.44 12.85 9.64
CA LEU A 58 16.98 12.44 10.97
C LEU A 58 17.02 13.61 11.96
N ALA A 59 16.07 14.55 11.85
CA ALA A 59 15.84 15.52 12.91
C ALA A 59 14.34 15.68 13.23
N ILE A 60 13.92 15.16 14.39
CA ILE A 60 12.69 15.57 15.07
C ILE A 60 12.97 15.66 16.57
N THR A 61 12.49 16.73 17.20
CA THR A 61 12.70 17.01 18.63
C THR A 61 11.83 16.15 19.55
N ASN A 62 10.69 15.61 19.07
CA ASN A 62 9.77 14.72 19.81
C ASN A 62 8.82 13.92 18.88
N GLY A 63 9.34 12.89 18.20
CA GLY A 63 8.56 12.05 17.28
C GLY A 63 9.45 11.32 16.27
N PHE A 64 8.87 10.84 15.18
CA PHE A 64 9.63 10.24 14.09
C PHE A 64 9.10 10.69 12.72
N HIS A 65 10.03 10.83 11.77
CA HIS A 65 9.69 11.04 10.36
C HIS A 65 9.25 9.71 9.78
N THR A 66 8.12 9.69 9.11
CA THR A 66 7.54 8.45 8.58
C THR A 66 8.45 7.81 7.54
N ALA A 67 9.08 8.61 6.68
CA ALA A 67 10.08 8.12 5.72
C ALA A 67 11.25 7.43 6.42
N ALA A 68 11.74 8.00 7.53
CA ALA A 68 12.82 7.41 8.32
C ALA A 68 12.42 6.10 8.98
N LEU A 69 11.21 6.07 9.54
CA LEU A 69 10.67 4.86 10.12
C LEU A 69 10.52 3.75 9.06
N LEU A 70 9.95 4.08 7.91
CA LEU A 70 9.77 3.14 6.79
C LEU A 70 11.10 2.62 6.27
N ALA A 71 12.09 3.49 6.06
CA ALA A 71 13.44 3.10 5.63
C ALA A 71 14.08 2.11 6.63
N GLY A 72 14.04 2.42 7.93
CA GLY A 72 14.59 1.53 8.96
C GLY A 72 13.87 0.18 9.04
N LEU A 73 12.54 0.16 8.89
CA LEU A 73 11.77 -1.09 8.88
C LEU A 73 12.03 -1.94 7.61
N LEU A 74 12.34 -1.30 6.48
CA LEU A 74 12.65 -1.96 5.21
C LEU A 74 14.08 -2.52 5.14
N THR A 75 15.03 -1.91 5.86
CA THR A 75 16.43 -2.40 5.90
C THR A 75 16.62 -3.58 6.84
N GLU A 76 15.75 -3.73 7.83
CA GLU A 76 15.85 -4.75 8.87
C GLU A 76 15.08 -6.03 8.51
N ALA A 77 15.48 -7.15 9.09
CA ALA A 77 14.77 -8.42 8.89
C ALA A 77 13.33 -8.37 9.47
N PRO A 78 12.33 -8.92 8.74
CA PRO A 78 10.91 -8.84 9.13
C PRO A 78 10.53 -9.77 10.29
N ASP A 79 11.44 -10.63 10.76
CA ASP A 79 11.23 -11.53 11.90
C ASP A 79 11.48 -10.85 13.26
N ASN A 80 12.06 -9.64 13.26
CA ASN A 80 12.24 -8.85 14.47
C ASN A 80 10.87 -8.42 15.05
N LEU A 81 10.54 -8.92 16.24
CA LEU A 81 9.24 -8.67 16.90
C LEU A 81 8.95 -7.20 17.16
N GLN A 82 9.96 -6.38 17.48
CA GLN A 82 9.77 -4.96 17.75
C GLN A 82 9.49 -4.19 16.45
N ASN A 83 10.21 -4.52 15.38
CA ASN A 83 9.96 -3.95 14.06
C ASN A 83 8.58 -4.35 13.55
N ARG A 84 8.19 -5.62 13.75
CA ARG A 84 6.85 -6.09 13.40
C ARG A 84 5.75 -5.33 14.11
N ARG A 85 5.84 -5.18 15.44
CA ARG A 85 4.85 -4.39 16.22
C ARG A 85 4.77 -2.94 15.74
N THR A 86 5.89 -2.38 15.33
CA THR A 86 5.98 -1.02 14.82
C THR A 86 5.32 -0.90 13.44
N ALA A 87 5.56 -1.86 12.55
CA ALA A 87 4.89 -1.96 11.25
C ALA A 87 3.37 -2.17 11.40
N GLU A 88 2.93 -3.03 12.32
CA GLU A 88 1.52 -3.26 12.63
C GLU A 88 0.83 -2.00 13.18
N ARG A 89 1.51 -1.21 14.02
CA ARG A 89 1.01 0.09 14.47
C ARG A 89 0.86 1.06 13.30
N LEU A 90 1.84 1.15 12.41
CA LEU A 90 1.76 2.01 11.24
C LEU A 90 0.62 1.58 10.30
N LEU A 91 0.47 0.27 10.06
CA LEU A 91 -0.64 -0.33 9.33
C LEU A 91 -1.98 0.09 9.95
N GLN A 92 -2.15 -0.07 11.27
CA GLN A 92 -3.38 0.33 11.96
C GLN A 92 -3.69 1.82 11.77
N ARG A 93 -2.68 2.70 11.83
CA ARG A 93 -2.86 4.14 11.60
C ARG A 93 -3.34 4.40 10.17
N PHE A 94 -2.68 3.79 9.18
CA PHE A 94 -3.09 3.89 7.78
C PHE A 94 -4.51 3.35 7.57
N GLU A 95 -4.89 2.23 8.21
CA GLU A 95 -6.23 1.68 8.04
C GLU A 95 -7.33 2.59 8.56
N VAL A 96 -7.07 3.37 9.62
CA VAL A 96 -8.03 4.33 10.18
C VAL A 96 -8.09 5.61 9.35
N SER A 97 -6.94 6.22 9.05
CA SER A 97 -6.89 7.53 8.38
C SER A 97 -6.97 7.45 6.86
N LYS A 98 -6.59 6.31 6.27
CA LYS A 98 -6.25 6.11 4.85
C LYS A 98 -5.14 7.04 4.35
N ARG A 99 -4.36 7.59 5.28
CA ARG A 99 -3.36 8.62 5.02
C ARG A 99 -2.08 8.39 5.82
N LEU A 100 -0.94 8.59 5.17
CA LEU A 100 0.37 8.56 5.78
C LEU A 100 0.86 9.98 5.94
N TYR A 101 1.03 10.39 7.19
CA TYR A 101 1.51 11.74 7.51
C TYR A 101 3.03 11.75 7.50
N ARG A 102 3.65 12.89 7.16
CA ARG A 102 5.12 13.00 7.18
C ARG A 102 5.73 12.75 8.55
N SER A 103 5.01 13.08 9.61
CA SER A 103 5.50 12.91 10.97
C SER A 103 4.41 12.41 11.91
N TYR A 104 4.81 11.57 12.86
CA TYR A 104 3.99 11.15 13.98
C TYR A 104 4.72 11.44 15.29
N ASN A 105 3.95 11.72 16.34
CA ASN A 105 4.49 11.82 17.69
C ASN A 105 4.82 10.41 18.26
N SER A 106 5.39 10.35 19.47
CA SER A 106 5.72 9.10 20.15
C SER A 106 4.53 8.13 20.33
N ASP A 107 3.30 8.66 20.33
CA ASP A 107 2.05 7.89 20.46
C ASP A 107 1.45 7.49 19.10
N PHE A 108 2.21 7.61 18.01
CA PHE A 108 1.74 7.35 16.64
C PHE A 108 0.56 8.25 16.21
N ARG A 109 0.38 9.41 16.83
CA ARG A 109 -0.60 10.43 16.40
C ARG A 109 0.04 11.33 15.36
N ALA A 110 -0.70 11.64 14.30
CA ALA A 110 -0.22 12.54 13.26
C ALA A 110 0.13 13.89 13.88
N VAL A 111 1.29 14.44 13.54
CA VAL A 111 1.65 15.80 13.94
C VAL A 111 0.80 16.76 13.11
N LEU A 112 0.20 17.76 13.76
CA LEU A 112 -0.60 18.77 13.07
C LEU A 112 0.28 19.46 12.00
N ASP A 113 -0.30 19.74 10.83
CA ASP A 113 0.35 20.43 9.72
C ASP A 113 1.56 19.72 9.09
N SER A 114 1.83 18.44 9.44
CA SER A 114 2.91 17.69 8.79
C SER A 114 2.62 17.34 7.32
N GLY A 115 1.36 17.42 6.89
CA GLY A 115 0.91 17.00 5.57
C GLY A 115 0.87 15.48 5.37
N TYR A 116 0.20 15.06 4.30
CA TYR A 116 0.03 13.66 3.87
C TYR A 116 0.17 13.48 2.35
N GLU A 117 0.62 14.50 1.63
CA GLU A 117 0.66 14.57 0.18
C GLU A 117 1.93 13.93 -0.41
N GLU A 118 2.83 13.43 0.45
CA GLU A 118 4.07 12.80 0.05
C GLU A 118 3.84 11.36 -0.41
N LEU A 119 3.65 11.20 -1.72
CA LEU A 119 3.29 9.93 -2.36
C LEU A 119 4.34 8.83 -2.15
N GLU A 120 5.59 9.23 -1.95
CA GLU A 120 6.69 8.32 -1.62
C GLU A 120 6.42 7.51 -0.34
N LEU A 121 5.73 8.10 0.65
CA LEU A 121 5.38 7.39 1.87
C LEU A 121 4.43 6.22 1.59
N TYR A 122 3.52 6.37 0.63
CA TYR A 122 2.54 5.35 0.26
C TYR A 122 3.18 4.21 -0.51
N LEU A 123 4.15 4.54 -1.37
CA LEU A 123 4.98 3.58 -2.08
C LEU A 123 5.85 2.77 -1.12
N GLN A 124 6.58 3.44 -0.23
CA GLN A 124 7.38 2.79 0.81
C GLN A 124 6.53 1.95 1.77
N PHE A 125 5.34 2.41 2.12
CA PHE A 125 4.41 1.64 2.95
C PHE A 125 3.89 0.39 2.24
N ALA A 126 3.59 0.46 0.94
CA ALA A 126 3.23 -0.72 0.15
C ALA A 126 4.41 -1.72 0.06
N SER A 127 5.63 -1.21 -0.13
CA SER A 127 6.86 -2.02 -0.06
C SER A 127 7.05 -2.64 1.33
N LEU A 128 6.75 -1.91 2.41
CA LEU A 128 6.79 -2.46 3.77
C LEU A 128 5.76 -3.58 3.94
N CYS A 129 4.55 -3.42 3.41
CA CYS A 129 3.55 -4.49 3.45
C CYS A 129 4.04 -5.75 2.74
N LEU A 130 4.66 -5.59 1.56
CA LEU A 130 5.26 -6.69 0.81
C LEU A 130 6.44 -7.34 1.55
N HIS A 131 7.24 -6.58 2.29
CA HIS A 131 8.34 -7.08 3.12
C HIS A 131 7.88 -8.12 4.16
N TYR A 132 6.63 -8.01 4.63
CA TYR A 132 6.01 -8.97 5.56
C TYR A 132 5.26 -10.12 4.87
N ALA A 133 5.26 -10.22 3.53
CA ALA A 133 4.42 -11.19 2.81
C ALA A 133 4.68 -12.65 3.21
N ALA A 134 5.95 -13.02 3.39
CA ALA A 134 6.37 -14.37 3.76
C ALA A 134 6.23 -14.66 5.28
N GLN A 135 5.83 -13.68 6.08
CA GLN A 135 5.71 -13.85 7.53
C GLN A 135 4.35 -14.45 7.91
N PRO A 136 4.24 -15.13 9.06
CA PRO A 136 2.95 -15.56 9.59
C PRO A 136 1.98 -14.38 9.76
N ASN A 137 0.68 -14.63 9.58
CA ASN A 137 -0.39 -13.64 9.73
C ASN A 137 -0.14 -12.36 8.88
N SER A 138 0.24 -12.53 7.62
CA SER A 138 0.57 -11.42 6.71
C SER A 138 -0.64 -10.82 5.96
N LEU A 139 -1.83 -11.44 6.04
CA LEU A 139 -3.04 -10.95 5.36
C LEU A 139 -3.43 -9.50 5.72
N PRO A 140 -3.27 -9.00 6.97
CA PRO A 140 -3.47 -7.59 7.26
C PRO A 140 -2.56 -6.66 6.45
N PHE A 141 -1.32 -7.08 6.20
CA PHE A 141 -0.39 -6.33 5.34
C PHE A 141 -0.81 -6.39 3.87
N LEU A 142 -1.29 -7.54 3.36
CA LEU A 142 -1.87 -7.61 2.01
C LEU A 142 -3.04 -6.63 1.85
N ASN A 143 -3.93 -6.59 2.83
CA ASN A 143 -5.05 -5.63 2.86
C ASN A 143 -4.55 -4.17 2.89
N GLY A 144 -3.49 -3.89 3.66
CA GLY A 144 -2.82 -2.59 3.66
C GLY A 144 -2.25 -2.22 2.29
N MET A 145 -1.57 -3.17 1.64
CA MET A 145 -1.00 -3.02 0.30
C MET A 145 -2.09 -2.71 -0.73
N LEU A 146 -3.16 -3.51 -0.77
CA LEU A 146 -4.30 -3.31 -1.68
C LEU A 146 -4.87 -1.89 -1.58
N LYS A 147 -5.11 -1.42 -0.34
CA LYS A 147 -5.62 -0.08 -0.08
C LYS A 147 -4.64 1.02 -0.48
N SER A 148 -3.33 0.81 -0.26
CA SER A 148 -2.30 1.78 -0.66
C SER A 148 -2.20 1.88 -2.18
N LEU A 149 -2.21 0.74 -2.88
CA LEU A 149 -2.17 0.69 -4.34
C LEU A 149 -3.46 1.23 -4.96
N ASP A 150 -4.63 0.98 -4.37
CA ASP A 150 -5.88 1.60 -4.77
C ASP A 150 -5.77 3.14 -4.74
N THR A 151 -5.22 3.71 -3.66
CA THR A 151 -4.97 5.15 -3.56
C THR A 151 -3.99 5.61 -4.64
N LEU A 152 -2.83 4.97 -4.78
CA LEU A 152 -1.79 5.37 -5.74
C LEU A 152 -2.26 5.29 -7.21
N ILE A 153 -3.01 4.25 -7.58
CA ILE A 153 -3.56 4.09 -8.94
C ILE A 153 -4.54 5.22 -9.25
N SER A 154 -5.34 5.64 -8.27
CA SER A 154 -6.36 6.66 -8.45
C SER A 154 -5.77 8.04 -8.74
N ILE A 155 -4.58 8.33 -8.21
CA ILE A 155 -3.85 9.59 -8.40
C ILE A 155 -2.55 9.42 -9.19
N LYS A 156 -2.41 8.34 -9.98
CA LYS A 156 -1.16 7.99 -10.67
C LYS A 156 -0.55 9.10 -11.53
N GLU A 157 -1.37 10.01 -12.05
CA GLU A 157 -0.93 11.18 -12.83
C GLU A 157 -0.10 12.18 -12.01
N ARG A 158 -0.11 12.08 -10.68
CA ARG A 158 0.71 12.89 -9.76
C ARG A 158 2.09 12.29 -9.48
N LEU A 159 2.34 11.04 -9.88
CA LEU A 159 3.60 10.36 -9.62
C LEU A 159 4.66 10.81 -10.62
N CYS A 160 5.90 10.98 -10.16
CA CYS A 160 7.03 11.14 -11.08
C CYS A 160 7.33 9.80 -11.81
N PRO A 161 8.19 9.80 -12.86
CA PRO A 161 8.51 8.58 -13.61
C PRO A 161 9.07 7.44 -12.74
N GLU A 162 9.95 7.74 -11.79
CA GLU A 162 10.55 6.75 -10.88
C GLU A 162 9.49 6.13 -9.96
N GLN A 163 8.64 6.98 -9.38
CA GLN A 163 7.50 6.56 -8.55
C GLN A 163 6.50 5.71 -9.34
N SER A 164 6.27 6.06 -10.60
CA SER A 164 5.39 5.32 -11.50
C SER A 164 5.94 3.93 -11.84
N ALA A 165 7.26 3.83 -12.09
CA ALA A 165 7.95 2.56 -12.30
C ALA A 165 7.86 1.67 -11.05
N HIS A 166 7.97 2.27 -9.87
CA HIS A 166 7.82 1.54 -8.62
C HIS A 166 6.39 1.09 -8.34
N LEU A 167 5.40 1.93 -8.64
CA LEU A 167 4.00 1.53 -8.60
C LEU A 167 3.75 0.31 -9.51
N ALA A 168 4.28 0.31 -10.73
CA ALA A 168 4.14 -0.84 -11.65
C ALA A 168 4.76 -2.12 -11.06
N TRP A 169 5.93 -2.02 -10.45
CA TRP A 169 6.58 -3.15 -9.77
C TRP A 169 5.73 -3.67 -8.60
N LEU A 170 5.17 -2.78 -7.78
CA LEU A 170 4.29 -3.15 -6.67
C LEU A 170 2.98 -3.79 -7.15
N ILE A 171 2.40 -3.35 -8.26
CA ILE A 171 1.20 -3.96 -8.84
C ILE A 171 1.48 -5.41 -9.24
N HIS A 172 2.64 -5.70 -9.86
CA HIS A 172 3.02 -7.07 -10.18
C HIS A 172 3.22 -7.93 -8.92
N ALA A 173 3.84 -7.36 -7.88
CA ALA A 173 4.02 -8.04 -6.60
C ALA A 173 2.69 -8.31 -5.88
N GLU A 174 1.76 -7.35 -5.89
CA GLU A 174 0.38 -7.51 -5.38
C GLU A 174 -0.31 -8.66 -6.11
N HIS A 175 -0.24 -8.67 -7.45
CA HIS A 175 -0.87 -9.70 -8.26
C HIS A 175 -0.35 -11.10 -7.91
N LYS A 176 0.98 -11.23 -7.79
CA LYS A 176 1.59 -12.48 -7.35
C LYS A 176 1.12 -12.89 -5.96
N TRP A 177 1.12 -11.98 -4.99
CA TRP A 177 0.74 -12.30 -3.61
C TRP A 177 -0.73 -12.73 -3.51
N VAL A 178 -1.65 -12.03 -4.18
CA VAL A 178 -3.06 -12.41 -4.24
C VAL A 178 -3.24 -13.79 -4.88
N THR A 179 -2.51 -14.09 -5.96
CA THR A 179 -2.55 -15.41 -6.62
C THR A 179 -2.04 -16.51 -5.71
N ASP A 180 -0.93 -16.29 -5.01
CA ASP A 180 -0.37 -17.27 -4.07
C ASP A 180 -1.36 -17.56 -2.91
N VAL A 181 -2.01 -16.52 -2.39
CA VAL A 181 -3.05 -16.66 -1.35
C VAL A 181 -4.26 -17.45 -1.88
N ALA A 182 -4.75 -17.12 -3.07
CA ALA A 182 -5.89 -17.81 -3.67
C ALA A 182 -5.60 -19.29 -3.93
N ALA A 183 -4.40 -19.61 -4.42
CA ALA A 183 -3.95 -20.99 -4.60
C ALA A 183 -3.91 -21.76 -3.26
N ALA A 184 -3.43 -21.13 -2.19
CA ALA A 184 -3.36 -21.75 -0.86
C ALA A 184 -4.75 -22.09 -0.28
N VAL A 185 -5.81 -21.40 -0.70
CA VAL A 185 -7.19 -21.66 -0.27
C VAL A 185 -8.06 -22.32 -1.36
N ALA A 186 -7.44 -22.83 -2.43
CA ALA A 186 -8.10 -23.49 -3.57
C ALA A 186 -9.19 -22.63 -4.25
N VAL A 187 -8.96 -21.33 -4.39
CA VAL A 187 -9.81 -20.40 -5.14
C VAL A 187 -9.16 -20.11 -6.49
N GLU A 188 -9.88 -20.35 -7.58
CA GLU A 188 -9.42 -19.99 -8.94
C GLU A 188 -9.65 -18.50 -9.21
N ILE A 189 -8.57 -17.79 -9.50
CA ILE A 189 -8.62 -16.44 -10.09
C ILE A 189 -8.60 -16.64 -11.60
N THR A 190 -9.74 -16.46 -12.28
CA THR A 190 -9.79 -16.53 -13.74
C THR A 190 -8.96 -15.39 -14.33
N GLN A 191 -7.96 -15.74 -15.14
CA GLN A 191 -7.07 -14.78 -15.85
C GLN A 191 -7.79 -14.06 -16.98
#